data_AF-A0A191UJT7-F1
#
_entry.id   AF-A0A191UJT7-F1
#
_cell.length_a   1.000
_cell.length_b   1.000
_cell.length_c   1.000
_cell.angle_alpha   90.00
_cell.angle_beta   90.00
_cell.angle_gamma   90.00
#
_symmetry.space_group_name_H-M   'P 1'
#
loop_
_entity.id
_entity.type
_entity.pdbx_description
1 polymer ?
#
loop_
_entity_poly.entity_id
_entity_poly.type
_entity_poly.pdbx_seq_one_letter_code
_entity_poly.pdbx_strand_id
1 'polypeptide(L)'
;IGIVSAIIGGWGSINQTQLRKLMAYSSIANLGWTMVIFTTSPNTAALNITMYIIMLNPTLLLIKDMNMKTLKDASTAWTTTPMASTLLALILLSLSGL
;
A
#
# COMPACT_ATOMS: atom_id res chain seq x y z
N ILE A 1 16.13 1.22 13.47
CA ILE A 1 15.60 1.94 12.29
C ILE A 1 14.21 1.43 11.89
N GLY A 2 14.00 0.11 11.72
CA GLY A 2 12.72 -0.42 11.23
C GLY A 2 11.46 -0.01 12.02
N ILE A 3 11.52 0.05 13.35
CA ILE A 3 10.38 0.51 14.17
C ILE A 3 10.05 1.98 13.91
N VAL A 4 11.08 2.83 13.78
CA VAL A 4 10.91 4.27 13.54
C VAL A 4 10.30 4.51 12.16
N SER A 5 10.73 3.78 11.13
CA SER A 5 10.12 3.89 9.79
C SER A 5 8.69 3.34 9.75
N ALA A 6 8.37 2.28 10.51
CA ALA A 6 6.99 1.80 10.64
C ALA A 6 6.06 2.86 11.25
N ILE A 7 6.50 3.56 12.30
CA ILE A 7 5.72 4.62 12.96
C ILE A 7 5.54 5.83 12.04
N ILE A 8 6.62 6.29 11.38
CA ILE A 8 6.57 7.44 10.48
C ILE A 8 5.72 7.14 9.23
N GLY A 9 5.84 5.92 8.69
CA GLY A 9 5.00 5.45 7.58
C GLY A 9 3.52 5.41 7.96
N GLY A 10 3.21 4.83 9.12
CA GLY A 10 1.84 4.75 9.63
C GLY A 10 1.22 6.12 9.88
N TRP A 11 1.84 6.96 10.72
CA TRP A 11 1.30 8.29 11.05
C TRP A 11 1.29 9.21 9.84
N GLY A 12 2.34 9.17 9.02
CA GLY A 12 2.47 9.98 7.81
C GLY A 12 1.39 9.68 6.76
N SER A 13 0.81 8.48 6.77
CA SER A 13 -0.26 8.10 5.84
C SER A 13 -1.61 8.77 6.12
N ILE A 14 -1.93 9.08 7.38
CA ILE A 14 -3.28 9.48 7.83
C ILE A 14 -3.73 10.81 7.20
N ASN A 15 -2.80 11.72 6.93
CA ASN A 15 -3.11 13.08 6.47
C ASN A 15 -2.82 13.30 4.97
N GLN A 16 -2.73 12.24 4.17
CA GLN A 16 -2.42 12.35 2.74
C GLN A 16 -3.66 12.15 1.88
N THR A 17 -3.98 13.16 1.07
CA THR A 17 -5.09 13.11 0.11
C THR A 17 -4.68 12.61 -1.28
N GLN A 18 -3.37 12.61 -1.57
CA GLN A 18 -2.81 12.16 -2.84
C GLN A 18 -2.52 10.67 -2.78
N LEU A 19 -3.10 9.88 -3.68
CA LEU A 19 -2.96 8.42 -3.71
C LEU A 19 -1.51 7.97 -3.81
N ARG A 20 -0.70 8.67 -4.62
CA ARG A 20 0.73 8.35 -4.79
C ARG A 20 1.53 8.58 -3.50
N LYS A 21 1.20 9.62 -2.73
CA LYS A 21 1.86 9.87 -1.44
C LYS A 21 1.46 8.83 -0.41
N LEU A 22 0.17 8.48 -0.37
CA LEU A 22 -0.34 7.45 0.53
C LEU A 22 0.35 6.09 0.29
N MET A 23 0.50 5.67 -0.98
CA MET A 23 1.24 4.45 -1.34
C MET A 23 2.75 4.52 -1.00
N ALA A 24 3.34 5.71 -1.01
CA ALA A 24 4.73 5.89 -0.58
C ALA A 24 4.88 5.77 0.95
N TYR A 25 3.91 6.26 1.73
CA TYR A 25 3.94 6.07 3.19
C TYR A 25 3.67 4.61 3.59
N SER A 26 2.80 3.90 2.87
CA SER A 26 2.58 2.47 3.11
C SER A 26 3.82 1.63 2.78
N SER A 27 4.59 1.99 1.74
CA SER A 27 5.86 1.32 1.43
C SER A 27 6.91 1.53 2.51
N ILE A 28 7.02 2.74 3.07
CA ILE A 28 7.90 3.03 4.21
C ILE A 28 7.51 2.19 5.43
N ALA A 29 6.21 2.05 5.70
CA ALA A 29 5.73 1.25 6.82
C ALA A 29 6.06 -0.24 6.64
N ASN A 30 5.78 -0.81 5.47
CA ASN A 30 6.03 -2.22 5.22
C ASN A 30 7.53 -2.57 5.18
N LEU A 31 8.35 -1.70 4.59
CA LEU A 31 9.81 -1.84 4.65
C LEU A 31 10.36 -1.68 6.08
N GLY A 32 9.67 -0.90 6.92
CA GLY A 32 9.98 -0.83 8.35
C GLY A 32 9.80 -2.17 9.05
N TRP A 33 8.68 -2.85 8.80
CA TRP A 33 8.41 -4.18 9.35
C TRP A 33 9.35 -5.24 8.81
N THR A 34 9.67 -5.22 7.52
CA THR A 34 10.62 -6.19 6.95
C THR A 34 12.01 -6.03 7.56
N MET A 35 12.46 -4.80 7.82
CA MET A 35 13.75 -4.54 8.47
C MET A 35 13.80 -5.02 9.93
N VAL A 36 12.67 -4.99 10.65
CA VAL A 36 12.59 -5.55 12.02
C VAL A 36 12.67 -7.08 11.99
N ILE A 37 11.98 -7.72 11.05
CA ILE A 37 11.93 -9.19 10.95
C ILE A 37 13.24 -9.75 10.38
N PHE A 38 13.93 -9.00 9.53
CA PHE A 38 15.19 -9.43 8.92
C PHE A 38 16.26 -9.83 9.94
N THR A 39 16.28 -9.19 11.12
CA THR A 39 17.25 -9.50 12.18
C THR A 39 16.93 -10.78 12.94
N THR A 40 15.68 -11.26 12.92
CA THR A 40 15.25 -12.45 13.66
C THR A 40 15.15 -13.68 12.77
N SER A 41 14.61 -13.53 11.55
CA SER A 41 14.50 -14.62 10.59
C SER A 41 14.52 -14.08 9.15
N PRO A 42 15.63 -14.26 8.41
CA PRO A 42 15.75 -13.69 7.06
C PRO A 42 14.77 -14.30 6.06
N ASN A 43 14.39 -15.58 6.23
CA ASN A 43 13.47 -16.27 5.33
C ASN A 43 12.04 -15.68 5.36
N THR A 44 11.55 -15.30 6.54
CA THR A 44 10.20 -14.70 6.68
C THR A 44 10.20 -13.26 6.17
N ALA A 45 11.30 -12.52 6.37
CA ALA A 45 11.48 -11.19 5.81
C ALA A 45 11.50 -11.20 4.28
N ALA A 46 12.18 -12.17 3.67
CA ALA A 46 12.19 -12.35 2.22
C ALA A 46 10.77 -12.62 1.67
N LEU A 47 10.01 -13.48 2.35
CA LEU A 47 8.62 -13.78 1.97
C LEU A 47 7.70 -12.55 2.10
N ASN A 48 7.87 -11.72 3.12
CA ASN A 48 7.09 -10.49 3.25
C ASN A 48 7.39 -9.50 2.10
N ILE A 49 8.67 -9.30 1.76
CA ILE A 49 9.05 -8.41 0.65
C ILE A 49 8.51 -8.92 -0.69
N THR A 50 8.58 -10.22 -0.96
CA THR A 50 8.05 -10.77 -2.22
C THR A 50 6.54 -10.60 -2.34
N MET A 51 5.79 -10.91 -1.27
CA MET A 51 4.34 -10.69 -1.23
C MET A 51 3.98 -9.22 -1.45
N TYR A 52 4.73 -8.31 -0.83
CA TYR A 52 4.52 -6.88 -0.99
C TYR A 52 4.73 -6.40 -2.43
N ILE A 53 5.81 -6.83 -3.10
CA ILE A 53 6.09 -6.46 -4.49
C ILE A 53 4.97 -6.96 -5.42
N ILE A 54 4.47 -8.18 -5.17
CA ILE A 54 3.36 -8.76 -5.95
C ILE A 54 2.08 -7.93 -5.79
N MET A 55 1.79 -7.40 -4.60
CA MET A 55 0.62 -6.55 -4.35
C MET A 55 0.78 -5.10 -4.85
N LEU A 56 2.01 -4.57 -4.86
CA LEU A 56 2.27 -3.20 -5.30
C LEU A 56 2.08 -3.00 -6.82
N ASN A 57 2.42 -4.01 -7.62
CA ASN A 57 2.28 -3.96 -9.08
C ASN A 57 0.83 -3.71 -9.56
N PRO A 58 -0.18 -4.53 -9.17
CA PRO A 58 -1.56 -4.33 -9.62
C PRO A 58 -2.18 -3.05 -9.06
N THR A 59 -1.84 -2.62 -7.84
CA THR A 59 -2.36 -1.36 -7.28
C THR A 59 -1.90 -0.13 -8.07
N LEU A 60 -0.62 -0.04 -8.41
CA LEU A 60 -0.10 1.05 -9.24
C LEU A 60 -0.68 1.03 -10.65
N LEU A 61 -0.89 -0.15 -11.22
CA LEU A 61 -1.52 -0.32 -12.54
C LEU A 61 -2.95 0.21 -12.52
N LEU A 62 -3.78 -0.21 -11.56
CA LEU A 62 -5.18 0.23 -11.44
C LEU A 62 -5.31 1.73 -11.20
N ILE A 63 -4.45 2.30 -10.36
CA ILE A 63 -4.42 3.76 -10.12
C ILE A 63 -4.13 4.52 -11.41
N LYS A 64 -3.22 3.99 -12.25
CA LYS A 64 -2.87 4.59 -13.55
C LYS A 64 -4.00 4.44 -14.57
N ASP A 65 -4.57 3.25 -14.70
CA ASP A 65 -5.60 2.96 -15.70
C ASP A 65 -6.89 3.74 -15.44
N MET A 66 -7.25 3.92 -14.17
CA MET A 66 -8.42 4.71 -13.76
C MET A 66 -8.08 6.21 -13.59
N ASN A 67 -6.84 6.62 -13.90
CA ASN A 67 -6.34 7.99 -13.85
C ASN A 67 -6.62 8.73 -12.53
N MET A 68 -6.57 8.00 -11.40
CA MET A 68 -6.88 8.53 -10.06
C MET A 68 -5.67 9.26 -9.48
N LYS A 69 -5.87 10.52 -9.05
CA LYS A 69 -4.81 11.31 -8.41
C LYS A 69 -5.09 11.53 -6.92
N THR A 70 -6.36 11.72 -6.59
CA THR A 70 -6.81 12.05 -5.24
C THR A 70 -7.70 10.96 -4.65
N LEU A 71 -7.81 10.96 -3.32
CA LEU A 71 -8.71 10.08 -2.58
C LEU A 71 -10.19 10.28 -2.96
N LYS A 72 -10.54 11.49 -3.40
CA LYS A 72 -11.88 11.81 -3.90
C LYS A 72 -12.19 11.09 -5.22
N ASP A 73 -11.23 11.01 -6.12
CA ASP A 73 -11.38 10.29 -7.40
C ASP A 73 -11.68 8.81 -7.17
N ALA A 74 -11.03 8.20 -6.17
CA ALA A 74 -11.29 6.82 -5.76
C ALA A 74 -12.71 6.61 -5.23
N SER A 75 -13.27 7.58 -4.49
CA SER A 75 -14.65 7.50 -4.00
C SER A 75 -15.71 7.57 -5.10
N THR A 76 -15.41 8.28 -6.19
CA THR A 76 -16.30 8.41 -7.34
C THR A 76 -16.12 7.32 -8.38
N ALA A 77 -15.00 6.59 -8.37
CA ALA A 77 -14.68 5.56 -9.36
C ALA A 77 -15.66 4.37 -9.39
N TRP A 78 -16.39 4.14 -8.28
CA TRP A 78 -17.40 3.09 -8.22
C TRP A 78 -18.56 3.29 -9.20
N THR A 79 -18.90 4.54 -9.54
CA THR A 79 -19.99 4.84 -10.48
C THR A 79 -19.60 4.65 -11.94
N THR A 80 -18.31 4.77 -12.26
CA THR A 80 -17.80 4.65 -13.64
C THR A 80 -17.37 3.22 -13.98
N THR A 81 -16.70 2.54 -13.05
CA THR A 81 -16.08 1.22 -13.30
C THR A 81 -16.13 0.37 -12.03
N PRO A 82 -17.31 -0.18 -11.68
CA PRO A 82 -17.52 -0.84 -10.39
C PRO A 82 -16.59 -2.03 -10.16
N MET A 83 -16.34 -2.85 -11.19
CA MET A 83 -15.46 -4.03 -11.10
C MET A 83 -14.01 -3.68 -10.75
N ALA A 84 -13.46 -2.61 -11.33
CA ALA A 84 -12.10 -2.19 -11.04
C ALA A 84 -11.98 -1.55 -9.65
N SER A 85 -13.03 -0.83 -9.21
CA SER A 85 -13.08 -0.21 -7.88
C SER A 85 -13.15 -1.23 -6.74
N THR A 86 -13.90 -2.33 -6.90
CA THR A 86 -13.96 -3.41 -5.90
C THR A 86 -12.65 -4.18 -5.83
N LEU A 87 -12.02 -4.41 -6.98
CA LEU A 87 -10.71 -5.06 -7.05
C LEU A 87 -9.61 -4.20 -6.41
N LEU A 88 -9.62 -2.88 -6.64
CA LEU A 88 -8.73 -1.95 -5.95
C LEU A 88 -8.95 -1.97 -4.43
N ALA A 89 -10.22 -1.95 -3.97
CA ALA A 89 -10.54 -1.99 -2.55
C ALA A 89 -10.05 -3.28 -1.87
N LEU A 90 -10.22 -4.44 -2.52
CA LEU A 90 -9.72 -5.72 -2.03
C LEU A 90 -8.20 -5.72 -1.88
N ILE A 91 -7.46 -5.16 -2.85
CA ILE A 91 -6.01 -5.11 -2.76
C ILE A 91 -5.55 -4.12 -1.68
N LEU A 92 -6.24 -2.99 -1.50
CA LEU A 92 -5.90 -2.05 -0.43
C LEU A 92 -6.12 -2.64 0.97
N LEU A 93 -7.18 -3.45 1.15
CA LEU A 93 -7.43 -4.17 2.40
C LEU A 93 -6.34 -5.21 2.67
N SER A 94 -5.91 -5.96 1.65
CA SER A 94 -4.83 -6.95 1.81
C SER A 94 -3.48 -6.30 2.14
N LEU A 95 -3.18 -5.12 1.58
CA LEU A 95 -2.01 -4.33 1.96
C LEU A 95 -2.04 -3.84 3.41
N SER A 96 -3.23 -3.66 3.99
CA SER A 96 -3.40 -3.28 5.40
C SER A 96 -3.37 -4.47 6.38
N GLY A 97 -3.31 -5.70 5.85
CA GLY A 97 -3.23 -6.93 6.64
C GLY A 97 -4.58 -7.57 6.97
N LEU A 98 -5.61 -7.30 6.16
CA LEU A 98 -6.95 -7.92 6.21
C LEU A 98 -7.08 -8.96 5.09
#